data_AF-A0A0E9N344-F1
#
_entry.id   AF-A0A0E9N344-F1
#
_cell.length_a   1.000
_cell.length_b   1.000
_cell.length_c   1.000
_cell.angle_alpha   90.00
_cell.angle_beta   90.00
_cell.angle_gamma   90.00
#
_symmetry.space_group_name_H-M   'P 1'
#
loop_
_entity.id
_entity.type
_entity.pdbx_description
1 polymer ?
#
loop_
_entity_poly.entity_id
_entity_poly.type
_entity_poly.pdbx_seq_one_letter_code
_entity_poly.pdbx_strand_id
1 'polypeptide(L)'
;MVYSCLALILILTSCNPVKYSKTVPGQPDADSYSLGKSVDFGYSNSIDTSVIYIYYGELVFTTRSGKSEKVNTYDFLAFKSNGIVLFSRFSRVPVTNENVQTIGGQYCYYKVIDDELVLEMYDYSLKSFFLMYAKIYEDRIVFYKDRVRRFAGGKSKLNMRFNKSAIRYPTSLIWPL
;
A
#
# COMPACT_ATOMS: atom_id res chain seq x y z
N MET A 1 -0.39 -2.34 -54.17
CA MET A 1 0.42 -2.10 -52.96
C MET A 1 0.38 -0.62 -52.65
N VAL A 2 -0.49 -0.21 -51.72
CA VAL A 2 -0.51 1.16 -51.18
C VAL A 2 -0.82 1.04 -49.70
N TYR A 3 0.00 1.74 -48.92
CA TYR A 3 0.04 1.82 -47.47
C TYR A 3 -1.33 1.99 -46.81
N SER A 4 -1.58 1.22 -45.75
CA SER A 4 -2.44 1.65 -44.64
C SER A 4 -1.91 1.07 -43.33
N CYS A 5 -0.69 1.50 -43.00
CA CYS A 5 -0.27 1.65 -41.61
C CYS A 5 -1.14 2.73 -40.95
N LEU A 6 -2.36 2.40 -40.54
CA LEU A 6 -3.28 3.36 -39.92
C LEU A 6 -4.18 2.64 -38.92
N ALA A 7 -3.57 2.15 -37.85
CA ALA A 7 -4.18 2.10 -36.52
C ALA A 7 -3.13 1.71 -35.45
N LEU A 8 -1.89 2.20 -35.56
CA LEU A 8 -1.12 2.44 -34.35
C LEU A 8 -1.70 3.73 -33.74
N ILE A 9 -2.93 3.64 -33.24
CA ILE A 9 -3.43 4.64 -32.31
C ILE A 9 -2.55 4.46 -31.10
N LEU A 10 -1.47 5.25 -31.10
CA LEU A 10 -0.81 5.77 -29.91
C LEU A 10 -1.91 6.30 -29.01
N ILE A 11 -2.52 5.41 -28.23
CA ILE A 11 -3.14 5.75 -26.97
C ILE A 11 -1.95 6.01 -26.03
N LEU A 12 -1.23 7.11 -26.33
CA LEU A 12 -0.50 7.92 -25.36
C LEU A 12 -1.54 8.70 -24.55
N THR A 13 -2.54 8.02 -24.01
CA THR A 13 -3.38 8.55 -22.93
C THR A 13 -2.84 7.90 -21.67
N SER A 14 -2.43 8.60 -20.63
CA SER A 14 -2.38 10.00 -20.33
C SER A 14 -1.54 10.02 -19.06
N CYS A 15 -0.54 10.90 -18.97
CA CYS A 15 -0.06 11.30 -17.65
C CYS A 15 -1.18 12.11 -17.00
N ASN A 16 -2.24 11.46 -16.52
CA ASN A 16 -3.19 12.13 -15.65
C ASN A 16 -2.39 12.57 -14.43
N PRO A 17 -2.27 13.89 -14.18
CA PRO A 17 -1.57 14.35 -12.99
C PRO A 17 -2.28 13.77 -11.78
N VAL A 18 -1.51 13.19 -10.87
CA VAL A 18 -2.04 12.63 -9.62
C VAL A 18 -2.71 13.77 -8.87
N LYS A 19 -3.99 13.60 -8.60
CA LYS A 19 -4.76 14.51 -7.76
C LYS A 19 -4.56 14.10 -6.31
N TYR A 20 -4.55 15.08 -5.42
CA TYR A 20 -4.30 14.88 -4.01
C TYR A 20 -5.57 15.21 -3.20
N SER A 21 -5.74 14.48 -2.09
CA SER A 21 -6.77 14.74 -1.07
C SER A 21 -6.63 16.16 -0.53
N LYS A 22 -7.77 16.77 -0.22
CA LYS A 22 -7.84 18.11 0.36
C LYS A 22 -7.58 18.11 1.87
N THR A 23 -7.78 16.98 2.53
CA THR A 23 -7.73 16.85 4.01
C THR A 23 -6.47 16.19 4.52
N VAL A 24 -5.85 15.31 3.73
CA VAL A 24 -4.58 14.68 4.09
C VAL A 24 -3.48 15.14 3.12
N PRO A 25 -2.55 16.00 3.57
CA PRO A 25 -1.47 16.50 2.71
C PRO A 25 -0.67 15.38 2.06
N GLY A 26 -0.51 15.46 0.74
CA GLY A 26 0.26 14.49 -0.05
C GLY A 26 -0.48 13.19 -0.38
N GLN A 27 -1.54 12.81 0.33
CA GLN A 27 -2.32 11.61 0.01
C GLN A 27 -2.97 11.76 -1.37
N PRO A 28 -2.76 10.85 -2.34
CA PRO A 28 -3.53 10.87 -3.57
C PRO A 28 -5.03 10.68 -3.30
N ASP A 29 -5.87 11.33 -4.10
CA ASP A 29 -7.32 11.14 -4.04
C ASP A 29 -7.72 9.68 -4.32
N ALA A 30 -8.88 9.26 -3.82
CA ALA A 30 -9.38 7.89 -4.02
C ALA A 30 -9.46 7.55 -5.52
N ASP A 31 -9.88 8.52 -6.34
CA ASP A 31 -10.03 8.37 -7.79
C ASP A 31 -8.71 8.20 -8.55
N SER A 32 -7.55 8.45 -7.95
CA SER A 32 -6.26 8.17 -8.59
C SER A 32 -5.89 6.68 -8.56
N TYR A 33 -6.53 5.88 -7.69
CA TYR A 33 -6.28 4.45 -7.54
C TYR A 33 -7.09 3.65 -8.58
N SER A 34 -6.46 2.64 -9.19
CA SER A 34 -7.09 1.78 -10.17
C SER A 34 -7.87 0.64 -9.52
N LEU A 35 -7.38 0.12 -8.39
CA LEU A 35 -8.06 -0.93 -7.64
C LEU A 35 -9.38 -0.45 -7.02
N GLY A 36 -9.43 0.80 -6.55
CA GLY A 36 -10.66 1.38 -6.00
C GLY A 36 -11.81 1.53 -7.01
N LYS A 37 -11.51 1.45 -8.32
CA LYS A 37 -12.49 1.50 -9.41
C LYS A 37 -12.92 0.12 -9.90
N SER A 38 -12.32 -0.95 -9.37
CA SER A 38 -12.59 -2.32 -9.80
C SER A 38 -13.96 -2.76 -9.31
N VAL A 39 -14.80 -3.25 -10.22
CA VAL A 39 -16.14 -3.79 -9.88
C VAL A 39 -16.02 -5.06 -9.02
N ASP A 40 -14.90 -5.77 -9.14
CA ASP A 40 -14.64 -7.03 -8.45
C ASP A 40 -14.23 -6.87 -6.97
N PHE A 41 -14.34 -5.68 -6.39
CA PHE A 41 -14.03 -5.53 -4.97
C PHE A 41 -15.12 -6.19 -4.11
N GLY A 42 -14.90 -7.46 -3.79
CA GLY A 42 -15.69 -8.25 -2.85
C GLY A 42 -14.99 -8.36 -1.49
N TYR A 43 -15.80 -8.47 -0.44
CA TYR A 43 -15.29 -8.85 0.88
C TYR A 43 -14.56 -10.20 0.81
N SER A 44 -13.37 -10.28 1.41
CA SER A 44 -12.58 -11.51 1.49
C SER A 44 -12.35 -11.90 2.94
N ASN A 45 -12.68 -13.16 3.27
CA ASN A 45 -12.40 -13.77 4.57
C ASN A 45 -10.91 -14.13 4.76
N SER A 46 -10.11 -14.12 3.68
CA SER A 46 -8.68 -14.48 3.76
C SER A 46 -7.89 -13.46 4.59
N ILE A 47 -8.37 -12.22 4.68
CA ILE A 47 -7.76 -11.18 5.52
C ILE A 47 -8.62 -10.92 6.75
N ASP A 48 -7.98 -10.93 7.91
CA ASP A 48 -8.64 -10.53 9.15
C ASP A 48 -8.69 -9.00 9.24
N THR A 49 -9.85 -8.43 8.92
CA THR A 49 -10.09 -6.98 8.97
C THR A 49 -10.35 -6.45 10.39
N SER A 50 -10.30 -7.31 11.41
CA SER A 50 -10.49 -6.93 12.81
C SER A 50 -9.17 -6.60 13.53
N VAL A 51 -8.03 -6.93 12.92
CA VAL A 51 -6.70 -6.75 13.51
C VAL A 51 -5.73 -5.98 12.62
N ILE A 52 -4.59 -5.61 13.21
CA ILE A 52 -3.47 -4.99 12.49
C ILE A 52 -2.42 -6.05 12.17
N TYR A 53 -1.82 -5.99 10.99
CA TYR A 53 -0.65 -6.77 10.63
C TYR A 53 0.59 -5.90 10.78
N ILE A 54 1.64 -6.39 11.44
CA ILE A 54 2.81 -5.61 11.86
C ILE A 54 4.08 -6.28 11.36
N TYR A 55 4.96 -5.46 10.79
CA TYR A 55 6.37 -5.79 10.62
C TYR A 55 7.18 -5.00 11.66
N TYR A 56 8.16 -5.68 12.26
CA TYR A 56 9.05 -5.11 13.26
C TYR A 56 10.49 -5.42 12.87
N GLY A 57 11.34 -4.40 12.91
CA GLY A 57 12.77 -4.54 12.66
C GLY A 57 13.59 -3.51 13.42
N GLU A 58 14.85 -3.85 13.70
CA GLU A 58 15.84 -2.91 14.22
C GLU A 58 16.63 -2.33 13.03
N LEU A 59 16.67 -1.00 12.92
CA LEU A 59 17.51 -0.30 11.94
C LEU A 59 18.63 0.45 12.66
N VAL A 60 19.82 0.43 12.06
CA VAL A 60 20.95 1.23 12.54
C VAL A 60 20.99 2.52 11.73
N PHE A 61 20.89 3.65 12.43
CA PHE A 61 20.99 4.98 11.85
C PHE A 61 22.31 5.63 12.23
N THR A 62 22.99 6.25 11.27
CA THR A 62 24.11 7.14 11.57
C THR A 62 23.57 8.56 11.70
N THR A 63 23.72 9.15 12.89
CA THR A 63 23.32 10.54 13.14
C THR A 63 24.24 11.50 12.39
N ARG A 64 23.83 12.77 12.29
CA ARG A 64 24.67 13.83 11.70
C ARG A 64 26.02 14.02 12.41
N SER A 65 26.12 13.61 13.68
CA SER A 65 27.38 13.65 14.44
C SER A 65 28.26 12.40 14.26
N GLY A 66 27.87 11.48 13.38
CA GLY A 66 28.62 10.24 13.11
C GLY A 66 28.37 9.11 14.12
N LYS A 67 27.50 9.31 15.11
CA LYS A 67 27.15 8.26 16.07
C LYS A 67 26.15 7.29 15.46
N SER A 68 26.37 5.99 15.64
CA SER A 68 25.40 4.97 15.28
C SER A 68 24.38 4.80 16.41
N GLU A 69 23.10 4.79 16.05
CA GLU A 69 21.97 4.56 16.94
C GLU A 69 21.15 3.39 16.42
N LYS A 70 20.83 2.44 17.30
CA LYS A 70 19.87 1.38 17.00
C LYS A 70 18.47 1.88 17.31
N VAL A 71 17.59 1.82 16.33
CA VAL A 71 16.21 2.29 16.46
C VAL A 71 15.28 1.15 16.06
N ASN A 72 14.34 0.84 16.94
CA ASN A 72 13.25 -0.06 16.66
C ASN A 72 12.25 0.61 15.71
N THR A 73 11.85 -0.12 14.69
CA THR A 73 10.99 0.36 13.62
C THR A 73 9.81 -0.58 13.41
N TYR A 74 8.66 0.03 13.17
CA TYR A 74 7.40 -0.67 13.00
C TYR A 74 6.75 -0.20 11.70
N ASP A 75 6.37 -1.16 10.88
CA ASP A 75 5.51 -0.96 9.73
C ASP A 75 4.20 -1.68 10.00
N PHE A 76 3.09 -1.18 9.47
CA PHE A 76 1.81 -1.85 9.67
C PHE A 76 0.85 -1.73 8.49
N LEU A 77 -0.10 -2.67 8.47
CA LEU A 77 -1.25 -2.73 7.59
C LEU A 77 -2.51 -2.91 8.43
N ALA A 78 -3.46 -2.00 8.31
CA ALA A 78 -4.79 -2.10 8.91
C ALA A 78 -5.84 -2.17 7.79
N PHE A 79 -6.46 -3.34 7.61
CA PHE A 79 -7.40 -3.62 6.53
C PHE A 79 -8.86 -3.34 6.91
N LYS A 80 -9.68 -2.98 5.93
CA LYS A 80 -11.14 -2.93 6.05
C LYS A 80 -11.82 -3.68 4.91
N SER A 81 -13.00 -4.22 5.21
CA SER A 81 -13.80 -5.05 4.31
C SER A 81 -14.24 -4.38 3.01
N ASN A 82 -14.06 -3.07 2.88
CA ASN A 82 -14.38 -2.26 1.69
C ASN A 82 -13.17 -2.00 0.77
N GLY A 83 -12.03 -2.65 1.02
CA GLY A 83 -10.88 -2.60 0.12
C GLY A 83 -9.91 -1.50 0.42
N ILE A 84 -10.16 -0.75 1.48
CA ILE A 84 -9.24 0.25 2.00
C ILE A 84 -8.28 -0.43 2.96
N VAL A 85 -7.02 -0.01 2.88
CA VAL A 85 -6.00 -0.37 3.86
C VAL A 85 -5.19 0.87 4.20
N LEU A 86 -4.96 1.07 5.50
CA LEU A 86 -4.01 2.06 5.99
C LEU A 86 -2.65 1.37 6.12
N PHE A 87 -1.66 1.89 5.39
CA PHE A 87 -0.30 1.38 5.38
C PHE A 87 0.66 2.42 5.94
N SER A 88 1.55 2.02 6.85
CA SER A 88 2.67 2.86 7.29
C SER A 88 3.98 2.11 7.16
N ARG A 89 4.99 2.79 6.61
CA ARG A 89 6.28 2.22 6.17
C ARG A 89 7.44 2.57 7.10
N PHE A 90 7.16 3.28 8.19
CA PHE A 90 8.14 3.61 9.22
C PHE A 90 7.46 4.30 10.41
N SER A 91 7.50 3.66 11.58
CA SER A 91 7.25 4.32 12.86
C SER A 91 8.31 3.94 13.88
N ARG A 92 8.77 4.92 14.67
CA ARG A 92 9.63 4.69 15.83
C ARG A 92 8.85 4.30 17.09
N VAL A 93 7.53 4.47 17.05
CA VAL A 93 6.61 4.16 18.14
C VAL A 93 5.83 2.90 17.76
N PRO A 94 5.65 1.93 18.67
CA PRO A 94 4.83 0.76 18.39
C PRO A 94 3.39 1.19 18.07
N VAL A 95 2.78 0.46 17.14
CA VAL A 95 1.36 0.64 16.81
C VAL A 95 0.52 0.08 17.95
N THR A 96 -0.49 0.83 18.35
CA THR A 96 -1.48 0.45 19.36
C THR A 96 -2.89 0.73 18.84
N ASN A 97 -3.91 0.27 19.55
CA ASN A 97 -5.31 0.55 19.18
C ASN A 97 -5.59 2.07 19.24
N GLU A 98 -4.99 2.76 20.20
CA GLU A 98 -5.20 4.19 20.45
C GLU A 98 -4.52 5.07 19.39
N ASN A 99 -3.37 4.62 18.83
CA ASN A 99 -2.55 5.46 17.96
C ASN A 99 -2.62 5.10 16.47
N VAL A 100 -3.23 3.98 16.06
CA VAL A 100 -3.19 3.53 14.65
C VAL A 100 -3.71 4.57 13.66
N GLN A 101 -4.65 5.44 14.06
CA GLN A 101 -5.14 6.53 13.21
C GLN A 101 -4.21 7.75 13.18
N THR A 102 -3.51 8.03 14.28
CA THR A 102 -2.74 9.27 14.47
C THR A 102 -1.25 9.08 14.18
N ILE A 103 -0.76 7.84 14.24
CA ILE A 103 0.64 7.46 13.94
C ILE A 103 1.01 7.74 12.47
N GLY A 104 0.01 8.00 11.64
CA GLY A 104 0.19 8.37 10.25
C GLY A 104 0.40 7.16 9.34
N GLY A 105 0.12 7.37 8.07
CA GLY A 105 0.19 6.35 7.05
C GLY A 105 -0.48 6.83 5.77
N GLN A 106 -0.51 5.95 4.80
CA GLN A 106 -1.11 6.15 3.50
C GLN A 106 -2.36 5.30 3.39
N TYR A 107 -3.46 5.93 2.97
CA TYR A 107 -4.65 5.23 2.53
C TYR A 107 -4.41 4.65 1.14
N CYS A 108 -4.60 3.35 1.03
CA CYS A 108 -4.34 2.55 -0.15
C CYS A 108 -5.56 1.71 -0.47
N TYR A 109 -5.59 1.16 -1.69
CA TYR A 109 -6.56 0.12 -2.04
C TYR A 109 -5.91 -1.24 -2.11
N TYR A 110 -6.65 -2.26 -1.74
CA TYR A 110 -6.26 -3.63 -1.93
C TYR A 110 -7.36 -4.44 -2.58
N LYS A 111 -6.98 -5.58 -3.15
CA LYS A 111 -7.90 -6.65 -3.53
C LYS A 111 -7.32 -7.99 -3.14
N VAL A 112 -8.20 -8.98 -2.97
CA VAL A 112 -7.82 -10.36 -2.71
C VAL A 112 -8.44 -11.25 -3.78
N ILE A 113 -7.65 -12.17 -4.32
CA ILE A 113 -8.10 -13.23 -5.22
C ILE A 113 -7.52 -14.52 -4.64
N ASP A 114 -8.39 -15.41 -4.16
CA ASP A 114 -8.02 -16.60 -3.39
C ASP A 114 -7.14 -16.24 -2.18
N ASP A 115 -5.87 -16.66 -2.18
CA ASP A 115 -4.86 -16.38 -1.15
C ASP A 115 -3.83 -15.32 -1.61
N GLU A 116 -4.10 -14.61 -2.70
CA GLU A 116 -3.26 -13.53 -3.20
C GLU A 116 -3.82 -12.16 -2.86
N LEU A 117 -3.00 -11.36 -2.16
CA LEU A 117 -3.24 -9.96 -1.91
C LEU A 117 -2.52 -9.12 -2.97
N VAL A 118 -3.26 -8.17 -3.56
CA VAL A 118 -2.67 -7.08 -4.36
C VAL A 118 -2.98 -5.76 -3.69
N LEU A 119 -1.93 -5.04 -3.32
CA LEU A 119 -1.99 -3.71 -2.71
C LEU A 119 -1.55 -2.66 -3.73
N GLU A 120 -2.35 -1.63 -3.94
CA GLU A 120 -2.00 -0.47 -4.75
C GLU A 120 -1.71 0.73 -3.87
N MET A 121 -0.56 1.32 -4.10
CA MET A 121 -0.02 2.40 -3.29
C MET A 121 0.77 3.38 -4.15
N TYR A 122 0.97 4.57 -3.62
CA TYR A 122 1.66 5.67 -4.27
C TYR A 122 3.03 5.92 -3.64
N ASP A 123 4.07 5.87 -4.46
CA ASP A 123 5.44 6.14 -4.03
C ASP A 123 5.70 7.63 -4.23
N TYR A 124 5.89 8.33 -3.12
CA TYR A 124 6.12 9.78 -3.10
C TYR A 124 7.45 10.18 -3.73
N SER A 125 8.47 9.34 -3.63
CA SER A 125 9.80 9.59 -4.19
C SER A 125 9.78 9.43 -5.71
N LEU A 126 9.12 8.37 -6.20
CA LEU A 126 8.99 8.08 -7.63
C LEU A 126 7.80 8.79 -8.28
N LYS A 127 6.97 9.47 -7.49
CA LYS A 127 5.71 10.10 -7.90
C LYS A 127 4.84 9.18 -8.77
N SER A 128 4.75 7.91 -8.37
CA SER A 128 4.18 6.84 -9.19
C SER A 128 3.40 5.84 -8.34
N PHE A 129 2.30 5.32 -8.88
CA PHE A 129 1.60 4.20 -8.29
C PHE A 129 2.34 2.89 -8.56
N PHE A 130 2.31 1.99 -7.59
CA PHE A 130 2.87 0.66 -7.66
C PHE A 130 1.92 -0.36 -7.05
N LEU A 131 2.04 -1.59 -7.55
CA LEU A 131 1.29 -2.75 -7.10
C LEU A 131 2.25 -3.65 -6.35
N MET A 132 1.93 -3.95 -5.10
CA MET A 132 2.62 -4.95 -4.28
C MET A 132 1.77 -6.23 -4.23
N TYR A 133 2.42 -7.36 -4.46
CA TYR A 133 1.80 -8.67 -4.48
C TYR A 133 2.28 -9.48 -3.28
N ALA A 134 1.34 -10.09 -2.58
CA ALA A 134 1.60 -10.90 -1.41
C ALA A 134 0.81 -12.20 -1.40
N LYS A 135 1.34 -13.19 -0.67
CA LYS A 135 0.60 -14.38 -0.26
C LYS A 135 0.07 -14.19 1.16
N ILE A 136 -1.17 -14.59 1.35
CA ILE A 136 -1.84 -14.56 2.64
C ILE A 136 -1.68 -15.92 3.31
N TYR A 137 -1.35 -15.91 4.59
CA TYR A 137 -1.30 -17.08 5.46
C TYR A 137 -2.12 -16.78 6.71
N GLU A 138 -2.43 -17.82 7.48
CA GLU A 138 -3.22 -17.71 8.71
C GLU A 138 -2.64 -16.67 9.71
N ASP A 139 -1.31 -16.66 9.85
CA ASP A 139 -0.59 -15.85 10.84
C ASP A 139 0.10 -14.61 10.25
N ARG A 140 0.15 -14.46 8.92
CA ARG A 140 0.99 -13.43 8.28
C ARG A 140 0.65 -13.16 6.82
N ILE A 141 1.19 -12.05 6.32
CA ILE A 141 1.19 -11.68 4.91
C ILE A 141 2.65 -11.58 4.44
N VAL A 142 2.99 -12.18 3.30
CA VAL A 142 4.35 -12.16 2.73
C VAL A 142 4.32 -11.52 1.35
N PHE A 143 4.87 -10.31 1.25
CA PHE A 143 5.07 -9.61 -0.01
C PHE A 143 6.28 -10.16 -0.75
N TYR A 144 6.07 -10.57 -2.00
CA TYR A 144 7.07 -11.27 -2.80
C TYR A 144 7.45 -10.53 -4.09
N LYS A 145 6.64 -9.55 -4.53
CA LYS A 145 6.85 -8.83 -5.79
C LYS A 145 6.22 -7.45 -5.73
N ASP A 146 6.85 -6.48 -6.38
CA ASP A 146 6.21 -5.22 -6.74
C ASP A 146 6.36 -4.90 -8.24
N ARG A 147 5.55 -3.93 -8.68
CA ARG A 147 5.57 -3.41 -10.04
C ARG A 147 5.07 -1.97 -10.06
N VAL A 148 5.78 -1.09 -10.76
CA VAL A 148 5.24 0.25 -11.08
C VAL A 148 4.05 0.11 -12.03
N ARG A 149 2.93 0.76 -11.72
CA ARG A 149 1.64 0.60 -12.42
C ARG A 149 1.71 0.96 -13.91
N ARG A 150 2.59 1.88 -14.30
CA ARG A 150 2.72 2.35 -15.70
C ARG A 150 3.15 1.22 -16.66
N PHE A 151 2.79 1.37 -17.93
CA PHE A 151 3.26 0.49 -18.99
C PHE A 151 4.80 0.46 -19.01
N ALA A 152 5.39 -0.73 -19.17
CA ALA A 152 6.83 -0.97 -19.04
C ALA A 152 7.46 -0.54 -17.69
N GLY A 153 6.66 -0.36 -16.64
CA GLY A 153 7.14 -0.07 -15.30
C GLY A 153 8.05 -1.16 -14.73
N GLY A 154 9.08 -0.75 -13.99
CA GLY A 154 10.01 -1.65 -13.32
C GLY A 154 9.30 -2.62 -12.36
N LYS A 155 9.90 -3.79 -12.18
CA LYS A 155 9.45 -4.84 -11.26
C LYS A 155 10.60 -5.19 -10.33
N SER A 156 10.32 -5.44 -9.06
CA SER A 156 11.31 -5.98 -8.14
C SER A 156 10.76 -7.18 -7.37
N LYS A 157 11.69 -7.96 -6.80
CA LYS A 157 11.36 -9.03 -5.86
C LYS A 157 11.39 -8.44 -4.46
N LEU A 158 10.43 -8.84 -3.65
CA LEU A 158 10.34 -8.45 -2.25
C LEU A 158 10.48 -9.68 -1.36
N ASN A 159 10.84 -9.45 -0.11
CA ASN A 159 10.76 -10.44 0.95
C ASN A 159 10.42 -9.73 2.26
N MET A 160 9.18 -9.22 2.33
CA MET A 160 8.70 -8.45 3.47
C MET A 160 7.52 -9.20 4.10
N ARG A 161 7.59 -9.42 5.41
CA ARG A 161 6.63 -10.22 6.17
C ARG A 161 5.93 -9.36 7.22
N PHE A 162 4.62 -9.30 7.17
CA PHE A 162 3.80 -8.71 8.24
C PHE A 162 3.11 -9.83 9.02
N ASN A 163 3.29 -9.87 10.33
CA ASN A 163 2.65 -10.86 11.18
C ASN A 163 1.33 -10.30 11.72
N LYS A 164 0.33 -11.16 11.86
CA LYS A 164 -0.96 -10.85 12.48
C LYS A 164 -0.73 -10.49 13.94
N SER A 165 -1.22 -9.33 14.38
CA SER A 165 -1.12 -8.91 15.78
C SER A 165 -2.37 -9.27 16.57
N ALA A 166 -2.27 -9.21 17.90
CA ALA A 166 -3.43 -9.28 18.79
C ALA A 166 -4.21 -7.95 18.89
N ILE A 167 -3.70 -6.88 18.28
CA ILE A 167 -4.29 -5.54 18.37
C ILE A 167 -5.51 -5.50 17.47
N ARG A 168 -6.68 -5.34 18.10
CA ARG A 168 -7.94 -5.14 17.40
C ARG A 168 -8.18 -3.65 17.20
N TYR A 169 -8.69 -3.28 16.03
CA TYR A 169 -8.97 -1.89 15.71
C TYR A 169 -10.45 -1.71 15.33
N PRO A 170 -11.29 -1.24 16.28
CA PRO A 170 -12.74 -1.25 16.16
C PRO A 170 -13.28 -0.10 15.28
N THR A 171 -12.52 0.98 15.13
CA THR A 171 -12.97 2.18 14.42
C THR A 171 -12.88 1.99 12.90
N SER A 172 -13.83 2.50 12.13
CA SER A 172 -13.79 2.40 10.67
C SER A 172 -12.64 3.25 10.11
N LEU A 173 -11.85 2.69 9.17
CA LEU A 173 -11.03 3.51 8.28
C LEU A 173 -11.99 4.03 7.22
N ILE A 174 -12.11 5.34 7.14
CA ILE A 174 -12.88 6.02 6.11
C ILE A 174 -11.85 6.76 5.27
N TRP A 175 -12.00 6.69 3.95
CA TRP A 175 -11.13 7.47 3.08
C TRP A 175 -11.25 8.95 3.46
N PRO A 176 -10.14 9.67 3.64
CA PRO A 176 -10.20 11.09 3.97
C PRO A 176 -10.83 11.87 2.80
N LEU A 177 -12.03 12.40 3.02
CA LEU A 177 -12.81 13.20 2.06
C LEU A 177 -12.13 14.53 1.73
#